data_AF-A0A2V9ZU86-F1
#
_entry.id   AF-A0A2V9ZU86-F1
#
_cell.length_a   1.000
_cell.length_b   1.000
_cell.length_c   1.000
_cell.angle_alpha   90.00
_cell.angle_beta   90.00
_cell.angle_gamma   90.00
#
_symmetry.space_group_name_H-M   'P 1'
#
loop_
_entity.id
_entity.type
_entity.pdbx_description
1 polymer ?
#
loop_
_entity_poly.entity_id
_entity_poly.type
_entity_poly.pdbx_seq_one_letter_code
_entity_poly.pdbx_strand_id
1 'polypeptide(L)'
;MKVAGKISEKIGRPLSRAERKKAGPWIHYAFGTTVGAVFGLAMESGPASAAAINPALAGAGYGAAIFLAAHEIAVPALKLSSNPLEEPIAEQFAEFVSHLIYGIGTALTYNSIDRLKR
;
A
#
# COMPACT_ATOMS: atom_id res chain seq x y z
N MET A 1 6.91 -11.82 -5.38
CA MET A 1 7.28 -11.00 -4.20
C MET A 1 8.77 -11.12 -3.86
N LYS A 2 9.58 -10.21 -4.41
CA LYS A 2 11.04 -10.18 -4.24
C LYS A 2 11.46 -9.53 -2.89
N VAL A 3 10.60 -8.68 -2.33
CA VAL A 3 10.82 -7.88 -1.12
C VAL A 3 11.20 -8.73 0.11
N ALA A 4 10.44 -9.78 0.41
CA ALA A 4 10.69 -10.65 1.56
C ALA A 4 12.08 -11.30 1.53
N GLY A 5 12.50 -11.77 0.34
CA GLY A 5 13.82 -12.36 0.15
C GLY A 5 14.94 -11.36 0.40
N LYS A 6 14.82 -10.14 -0.14
CA LYS A 6 15.85 -9.10 -0.01
C LYS A 6 15.94 -8.51 1.40
N ILE A 7 14.84 -8.38 2.14
CA ILE A 7 14.88 -8.03 3.57
C ILE A 7 15.63 -9.10 4.35
N SER A 8 15.29 -10.36 4.11
CA SER A 8 15.88 -11.49 4.82
C SER A 8 17.38 -11.67 4.54
N GLU A 9 17.82 -11.40 3.29
CA GLU A 9 19.23 -11.33 2.92
C GLU A 9 19.98 -10.23 3.68
N LYS A 10 19.40 -9.03 3.82
CA LYS A 10 20.01 -7.92 4.58
C LYS A 10 20.19 -8.23 6.07
N ILE A 11 19.35 -9.10 6.65
CA ILE A 11 19.46 -9.54 8.05
C ILE A 11 20.22 -10.86 8.21
N GLY A 12 20.94 -11.31 7.18
CA GLY A 12 21.81 -12.49 7.24
C GLY A 12 21.10 -13.85 7.16
N ARG A 13 19.81 -13.88 6.78
CA ARG A 13 19.03 -15.12 6.65
C ARG A 13 18.39 -15.23 5.27
N PRO A 14 19.11 -15.66 4.23
CA PRO A 14 18.52 -15.81 2.90
C PRO A 14 17.35 -16.82 2.93
N LEU A 15 16.21 -16.45 2.33
CA LEU A 15 15.04 -17.32 2.24
C LEU A 15 15.13 -18.24 1.03
N SER A 16 14.79 -19.52 1.24
CA SER A 16 14.53 -20.48 0.16
C SER A 16 13.37 -20.01 -0.73
N ARG A 17 13.25 -20.60 -1.93
CA ARG A 17 12.14 -20.30 -2.86
C ARG A 17 10.77 -20.55 -2.23
N ALA A 18 10.64 -21.62 -1.44
CA ALA A 18 9.41 -21.96 -0.73
C ALA A 18 9.07 -20.92 0.35
N GLU A 19 10.06 -20.47 1.12
CA GLU A 19 9.87 -19.42 2.13
C GLU A 19 9.50 -18.08 1.50
N ARG A 20 10.15 -17.66 0.41
CA ARG A 20 9.78 -16.43 -0.31
C ARG A 20 8.34 -16.45 -0.80
N LYS A 21 7.86 -17.60 -1.29
CA LYS A 21 6.47 -17.78 -1.76
C LYS A 21 5.46 -17.60 -0.61
N LYS A 22 5.82 -17.96 0.62
CA LYS A 22 4.98 -17.77 1.82
C LYS A 22 5.13 -16.36 2.41
N ALA A 23 6.35 -15.87 2.56
CA ALA A 23 6.65 -14.60 3.23
C ALA A 23 6.22 -13.38 2.42
N GLY A 24 6.23 -13.48 1.08
CA GLY A 24 5.80 -12.40 0.20
C GLY A 24 4.38 -11.89 0.50
N PRO A 25 3.34 -12.73 0.44
CA PRO A 25 1.99 -12.36 0.81
C PRO A 25 1.85 -11.80 2.23
N TRP A 26 2.55 -12.39 3.21
CA TRP A 26 2.52 -11.88 4.59
C TRP A 26 3.01 -10.44 4.69
N ILE A 27 4.14 -10.12 4.06
CA ILE A 27 4.65 -8.74 4.03
C ILE A 27 3.69 -7.81 3.30
N HIS A 28 3.08 -8.27 2.21
CA HIS A 28 2.10 -7.48 1.45
C HIS A 28 0.90 -7.10 2.30
N TYR A 29 0.28 -8.08 2.94
CA TYR A 29 -0.89 -7.87 3.77
C TYR A 29 -0.54 -7.06 5.01
N ALA A 30 0.61 -7.32 5.66
CA ALA A 30 1.06 -6.52 6.78
C ALA A 30 1.26 -5.05 6.40
N PHE A 31 1.89 -4.78 5.25
CA PHE A 31 2.04 -3.43 4.72
C PHE A 31 0.68 -2.78 4.44
N GLY A 32 -0.19 -3.46 3.68
CA GLY A 32 -1.54 -2.99 3.36
C GLY A 32 -2.38 -2.72 4.61
N THR A 33 -2.38 -3.61 5.59
CA THR A 33 -3.08 -3.39 6.86
C THR A 33 -2.54 -2.17 7.60
N THR A 34 -1.21 -2.01 7.65
CA THR A 34 -0.56 -0.89 8.33
C THR A 34 -0.94 0.45 7.71
N VAL A 35 -0.81 0.58 6.38
CA VAL A 35 -1.16 1.84 5.71
C VAL A 35 -2.67 2.09 5.71
N GLY A 36 -3.51 1.05 5.72
CA GLY A 36 -4.96 1.20 5.94
C GLY A 36 -5.28 1.76 7.33
N ALA A 37 -4.59 1.29 8.37
CA ALA A 37 -4.73 1.83 9.72
C ALA A 37 -4.29 3.30 9.81
N VAL A 38 -3.20 3.67 9.11
CA VAL A 38 -2.75 5.07 9.01
C VAL A 38 -3.82 5.96 8.37
N PHE A 39 -4.52 5.49 7.33
CA PHE A 39 -5.64 6.23 6.75
C PHE A 39 -6.74 6.49 7.79
N GLY A 40 -7.18 5.46 8.51
CA GLY A 40 -8.20 5.60 9.55
C GLY A 40 -7.79 6.56 10.66
N LEU A 41 -6.55 6.47 11.13
CA LEU A 41 -6.00 7.42 12.11
C LEU A 41 -6.02 8.86 11.58
N ALA A 42 -5.60 9.07 10.33
CA ALA A 42 -5.60 10.40 9.72
C ALA A 42 -7.01 11.00 9.60
N MET A 43 -8.02 10.17 9.35
CA MET A 43 -9.42 10.61 9.31
C MET A 43 -9.99 10.94 10.70
N GLU A 44 -9.61 10.18 11.73
CA GLU A 44 -10.06 10.37 13.13
C GLU A 44 -9.36 11.56 13.80
N SER A 45 -8.06 11.76 13.56
CA SER A 45 -7.27 12.84 14.17
C SER A 45 -7.17 14.10 13.31
N GLY A 46 -7.65 14.03 12.06
CA GLY A 46 -7.54 15.11 11.09
C GLY A 46 -8.56 16.23 11.31
N PRO A 47 -8.42 17.34 10.56
CA PRO A 47 -9.43 18.39 10.56
C PRO A 47 -10.79 17.84 10.11
N ALA A 48 -11.89 18.35 10.68
CA ALA A 48 -13.25 17.94 10.29
C ALA A 48 -13.54 18.11 8.78
N SER A 49 -12.83 19.03 8.11
CA SER A 49 -12.90 19.20 6.66
C SER A 49 -12.42 17.97 5.87
N ALA A 50 -11.53 17.15 6.42
CA ALA A 50 -11.11 15.90 5.80
C ALA A 50 -12.27 14.90 5.69
N ALA A 51 -13.13 14.83 6.73
CA ALA A 51 -14.33 14.01 6.72
C ALA A 51 -15.42 14.52 5.76
N ALA A 52 -15.35 15.78 5.33
CA ALA A 52 -16.28 16.35 4.35
C ALA A 52 -15.91 16.02 2.90
N ILE A 53 -14.70 15.54 2.63
CA ILE A 53 -14.27 15.10 1.30
C ILE A 53 -15.03 13.83 0.92
N ASN A 54 -15.41 13.71 -0.37
CA ASN A 54 -15.99 12.47 -0.88
C ASN A 54 -15.06 11.27 -0.55
N PRO A 55 -15.54 10.20 0.11
CA PRO A 55 -14.71 9.08 0.54
C PRO A 55 -13.91 8.42 -0.59
N ALA A 56 -14.51 8.28 -1.77
CA ALA A 56 -13.82 7.67 -2.91
C ALA A 56 -12.69 8.58 -3.43
N LEU A 57 -12.88 9.90 -3.44
CA LEU A 57 -11.82 10.84 -3.83
C LEU A 57 -10.68 10.86 -2.80
N ALA A 58 -11.01 10.90 -1.50
CA ALA A 58 -10.02 10.82 -0.44
C ALA A 58 -9.22 9.50 -0.52
N GLY A 59 -9.91 8.39 -0.72
CA GLY A 59 -9.31 7.07 -0.89
C GLY A 59 -8.44 6.97 -2.15
N ALA A 60 -8.89 7.47 -3.30
CA ALA A 60 -8.11 7.47 -4.53
C ALA A 60 -6.82 8.29 -4.38
N GLY A 61 -6.90 9.49 -3.79
CA GLY A 61 -5.73 10.32 -3.50
C GLY A 61 -4.75 9.64 -2.56
N TYR A 62 -5.26 8.96 -1.52
CA TYR A 62 -4.43 8.18 -0.60
C TYR A 62 -3.75 7.00 -1.30
N GLY A 63 -4.49 6.23 -2.10
CA GLY A 63 -3.95 5.12 -2.90
C GLY A 63 -2.83 5.58 -3.84
N ALA A 64 -3.04 6.70 -4.54
CA ALA A 64 -2.03 7.31 -5.40
C ALA A 64 -0.77 7.71 -4.61
N ALA A 65 -0.94 8.29 -3.42
CA ALA A 65 0.18 8.66 -2.56
C ALA A 65 0.98 7.43 -2.09
N ILE A 66 0.31 6.33 -1.74
CA ILE A 66 0.97 5.06 -1.37
C ILE A 66 1.72 4.48 -2.57
N PHE A 67 1.12 4.49 -3.77
CA PHE A 67 1.80 4.06 -4.99
C PHE A 67 3.12 4.84 -5.19
N LEU A 68 3.06 6.17 -5.16
CA LEU A 68 4.25 7.00 -5.34
C LEU A 68 5.29 6.78 -4.22
N ALA A 69 4.86 6.79 -2.96
CA ALA A 69 5.77 6.66 -1.83
C ALA A 69 6.42 5.27 -1.74
N ALA A 70 5.65 4.20 -1.95
CA ALA A 70 6.14 2.84 -1.81
C ALA A 70 6.75 2.32 -3.10
N HIS A 71 6.00 2.35 -4.20
CA HIS A 71 6.35 1.69 -5.45
C HIS A 71 7.41 2.47 -6.24
N GLU A 72 7.28 3.80 -6.33
CA GLU A 72 8.25 4.62 -7.08
C GLU A 72 9.48 5.03 -6.25
N ILE A 73 9.33 5.18 -4.93
CA ILE A 73 10.42 5.73 -4.08
C ILE A 73 11.03 4.66 -3.17
N ALA A 74 10.28 4.16 -2.18
CA ALA A 74 10.87 3.38 -1.09
C ALA A 74 11.40 2.01 -1.55
N VAL A 75 10.60 1.26 -2.32
CA VAL A 75 10.99 -0.08 -2.79
C VAL A 75 12.20 -0.03 -3.74
N PRO A 76 12.26 0.89 -4.73
CA PRO A 76 13.44 1.03 -5.59
C PRO A 76 14.67 1.55 -4.83
N ALA A 77 14.52 2.56 -3.97
CA ALA A 77 15.64 3.11 -3.17
C ALA A 77 16.25 2.05 -2.25
N LEU A 78 15.44 1.18 -1.66
CA LEU A 78 15.89 0.06 -0.83
C LEU A 78 16.39 -1.13 -1.64
N LYS A 79 16.35 -1.04 -2.98
CA LYS A 79 16.65 -2.08 -3.96
C LYS A 79 15.84 -3.35 -3.69
N LEU A 80 14.59 -3.26 -3.27
CA LEU A 80 13.75 -4.40 -2.85
C LEU A 80 13.01 -5.08 -4.01
N SER A 81 12.86 -4.39 -5.15
CA SER A 81 12.34 -4.93 -6.42
C SER A 81 13.33 -4.67 -7.56
N SER A 82 12.92 -4.96 -8.79
CA SER A 82 13.53 -4.41 -10.01
C SER A 82 13.15 -2.92 -10.14
N ASN A 83 13.83 -2.16 -10.99
CA ASN A 83 13.49 -0.77 -11.23
C ASN A 83 12.09 -0.70 -11.90
N PRO A 84 11.12 0.05 -11.35
CA PRO A 84 9.78 0.17 -11.93
C PRO A 84 9.82 0.67 -13.38
N LEU A 85 10.79 1.52 -13.73
CA LEU A 85 10.96 2.08 -15.08
C LEU A 85 11.39 1.04 -16.14
N GLU A 86 11.75 -0.18 -15.72
CA GLU A 86 12.04 -1.29 -16.63
C GLU A 86 10.78 -2.12 -16.98
N GLU A 87 9.66 -1.88 -16.29
CA GLU A 87 8.40 -2.59 -16.53
C GLU A 87 7.59 -1.95 -17.67
N PRO A 88 6.82 -2.75 -18.45
CA PRO A 88 5.92 -2.21 -19.47
C PRO A 88 4.95 -1.17 -18.90
N ILE A 89 4.69 -0.10 -19.65
CA ILE A 89 3.79 0.99 -19.20
C ILE A 89 2.38 0.51 -18.84
N ALA A 90 1.90 -0.56 -19.48
CA ALA A 90 0.62 -1.18 -19.16
C ALA A 90 0.62 -1.85 -17.77
N GLU A 91 1.75 -2.42 -17.37
CA GLU A 91 1.92 -3.01 -16.03
C GLU A 91 1.98 -1.90 -14.98
N GLN A 92 2.78 -0.86 -15.18
CA GLN A 92 2.81 0.32 -14.29
C GLN A 92 1.42 0.94 -14.12
N PHE A 93 0.65 1.08 -15.21
CA PHE A 93 -0.70 1.62 -15.15
C PHE A 93 -1.65 0.69 -14.38
N ALA A 94 -1.58 -0.63 -14.60
CA ALA A 94 -2.38 -1.59 -13.86
C ALA A 94 -2.05 -1.59 -12.35
N GLU A 95 -0.77 -1.46 -12.00
CA GLU A 95 -0.33 -1.31 -10.61
C GLU A 95 -0.83 -0.02 -9.98
N PHE A 96 -0.75 1.10 -10.69
CA PHE A 96 -1.31 2.38 -10.24
C PHE A 96 -2.82 2.28 -10.00
N VAL A 97 -3.57 1.74 -10.95
CA VAL A 97 -5.04 1.56 -10.81
C VAL A 97 -5.36 0.64 -9.64
N SER A 98 -4.58 -0.41 -9.40
CA SER A 98 -4.76 -1.30 -8.25
C SER A 98 -4.61 -0.56 -6.92
N HIS A 99 -3.67 0.38 -6.83
CA HIS A 99 -3.51 1.24 -5.65
C HIS A 99 -4.66 2.22 -5.47
N LEU A 100 -5.21 2.78 -6.55
CA LEU A 100 -6.42 3.61 -6.48
C LEU A 100 -7.60 2.82 -5.92
N ILE A 101 -7.83 1.61 -6.44
CA ILE A 101 -8.92 0.72 -6.00
C ILE A 101 -8.73 0.36 -4.52
N TYR A 102 -7.51 0.01 -4.12
CA TYR A 102 -7.18 -0.28 -2.72
C TYR A 102 -7.48 0.92 -1.79
N GLY A 103 -7.07 2.12 -2.19
CA GLY A 103 -7.30 3.35 -1.42
C GLY A 103 -8.79 3.70 -1.31
N ILE A 104 -9.54 3.59 -2.41
CA ILE A 104 -11.00 3.76 -2.43
C ILE A 104 -11.66 2.76 -1.48
N GLY A 105 -11.30 1.47 -1.59
CA GLY A 105 -11.84 0.42 -0.71
C GLY A 105 -11.58 0.73 0.76
N THR A 106 -10.35 1.13 1.10
CA THR A 106 -9.96 1.53 2.46
C THR A 106 -10.85 2.66 2.99
N ALA A 107 -11.02 3.72 2.20
CA ALA A 107 -11.81 4.88 2.61
C ALA A 107 -13.30 4.55 2.77
N LEU A 108 -13.86 3.73 1.87
CA LEU A 108 -15.25 3.26 1.97
C LEU A 108 -15.46 2.37 3.19
N THR A 109 -14.54 1.44 3.48
CA THR A 109 -14.61 0.61 4.68
C THR A 109 -14.56 1.46 5.95
N TYR A 110 -13.63 2.42 6.03
CA TYR A 110 -13.56 3.35 7.17
C TYR A 110 -14.87 4.12 7.34
N ASN A 111 -15.41 4.71 6.27
CA ASN A 111 -16.65 5.49 6.33
C ASN A 111 -17.86 4.64 6.74
N SER A 112 -17.94 3.39 6.28
CA SER A 112 -18.99 2.46 6.71
C SER A 112 -18.91 2.18 8.21
N ILE A 113 -17.71 2.05 8.77
CA ILE A 113 -17.50 1.86 10.21
C ILE A 113 -17.82 3.15 10.98
N ASP A 114 -17.37 4.31 10.52
CA ASP A 114 -17.64 5.60 11.18
C ASP A 114 -19.14 5.88 11.29
N ARG A 115 -19.91 5.59 10.23
CA ARG A 115 -21.37 5.72 10.24
C ARG A 115 -22.07 4.84 11.28
N LEU A 116 -21.47 3.71 11.67
CA LEU A 116 -22.03 2.84 12.71
C LEU A 116 -21.77 3.37 14.14
N LYS A 117 -20.82 4.29 14.29
CA LYS A 117 -20.50 4.91 15.59
C LYS A 117 -21.37 6.14 15.92
N ARG A 118 -22.02 6.72 14.91
CA ARG A 118 -22.87 7.92 15.03
C ARG A 118 -24.32 7.52 15.24
#